data_AF-A0A8T3WG17-F1
#
_entry.id   AF-A0A8T3WG17-F1
#
_cell.length_a   1.000
_cell.length_b   1.000
_cell.length_c   1.000
_cell.angle_alpha   90.00
_cell.angle_beta   90.00
_cell.angle_gamma   90.00
#
_symmetry.space_group_name_H-M   'P 1'
#
loop_
_entity.id
_entity.type
_entity.pdbx_description
1 polymer ?
#
loop_
_entity_poly.entity_id
_entity_poly.type
_entity_poly.pdbx_seq_one_letter_code
_entity_poly.pdbx_strand_id
1 'polypeptide(L)'
;MESVSLKLEKNFLKDLERIIKNYRYSTKTEFIREAIRDKMDEIEKRGMLKNLEKVFGSSKHKTTDEDLHKAREKAFEKLEKKSFSK
;
A
#
# COMPACT_ATOMS: atom_id res chain seq x y z
N MET A 1 1.15 7.82 24.05
CA MET A 1 2.05 6.75 23.57
C MET A 1 1.96 5.62 24.56
N GLU A 2 1.75 4.39 24.09
CA GLU A 2 1.80 3.19 24.93
C GLU A 2 3.13 2.47 24.71
N SER A 3 3.63 1.78 25.73
CA SER A 3 4.88 1.02 25.66
C SER A 3 4.61 -0.45 25.41
N VAL A 4 5.39 -1.06 24.51
CA VAL A 4 5.39 -2.50 24.27
C VAL A 4 6.79 -3.05 24.55
N SER A 5 6.86 -4.19 25.23
CA SER A 5 8.10 -4.92 25.48
C SER A 5 8.18 -6.14 24.57
N LEU A 6 9.30 -6.29 23.86
CA LEU A 6 9.53 -7.39 22.93
C LEU A 6 10.73 -8.22 23.38
N LYS A 7 10.60 -9.54 23.33
CA LYS A 7 11.75 -10.45 23.44
C LYS A 7 12.24 -10.80 22.04
N LEU A 8 13.49 -10.47 21.76
CA LEU A 8 14.13 -10.70 20.47
C LEU A 8 15.39 -11.53 20.66
N GLU A 9 15.72 -12.34 19.65
CA GLU A 9 16.95 -13.12 19.67
C GLU A 9 18.18 -12.20 19.73
N LYS A 10 19.20 -12.64 20.47
CA LYS A 10 20.41 -11.84 20.70
C LYS A 10 21.13 -11.50 19.41
N ASN A 11 21.19 -12.42 18.45
CA ASN A 11 21.85 -12.18 17.16
C ASN A 11 21.05 -11.20 16.30
N PHE A 12 19.72 -11.32 16.29
CA PHE A 12 18.84 -10.38 15.61
C PHE A 12 18.99 -8.95 16.15
N LEU A 13 19.12 -8.78 17.48
CA LEU A 13 19.38 -7.48 18.08
C LEU A 13 20.71 -6.86 17.60
N LYS A 14 21.76 -7.67 17.43
CA LYS A 14 23.05 -7.18 16.90
C LYS A 14 22.91 -6.70 15.45
N ASP A 15 22.18 -7.46 14.62
CA ASP A 15 21.93 -7.09 13.24
C ASP A 15 21.10 -5.80 13.14
N LEU A 16 20.09 -5.67 14.00
CA LEU A 16 19.27 -4.47 14.13
C LEU A 16 20.12 -3.24 14.47
N GLU A 17 21.02 -3.35 15.45
CA GLU A 17 21.90 -2.24 15.83
C GLU A 17 22.86 -1.83 14.71
N ARG A 18 23.38 -2.80 13.96
CA ARG A 18 24.23 -2.52 12.79
C ARG A 18 23.46 -1.73 11.74
N ILE A 19 22.23 -2.13 11.43
CA ILE A 19 21.37 -1.43 10.45
C ILE A 19 21.06 -0.01 10.94
N ILE A 20 20.61 0.15 12.19
CA ILE A 20 20.29 1.47 12.75
C ILE A 20 21.46 2.45 12.62
N LYS A 21 22.68 2.00 12.93
CA LYS A 21 23.90 2.81 12.79
C LYS A 21 24.18 3.22 11.35
N ASN A 22 23.97 2.30 10.40
CA ASN A 22 24.26 2.55 8.98
C ASN A 22 23.24 3.49 8.33
N TYR A 23 21.98 3.43 8.76
CA TYR A 23 20.87 4.21 8.17
C TYR A 23 20.51 5.47 8.97
N ARG A 24 21.37 5.89 9.90
CA ARG A 24 21.25 7.15 10.68
C ARG A 24 19.94 7.30 11.47
N TYR A 25 19.34 6.20 11.89
CA TYR A 25 18.19 6.25 12.78
C TYR A 25 18.62 6.75 14.17
N SER A 26 17.82 7.63 14.75
CA SER A 26 18.15 8.29 16.03
C SER A 26 17.96 7.33 17.19
N THR A 27 16.96 6.44 17.13
CA THR A 27 16.64 5.48 18.18
C THR A 27 16.15 4.14 17.62
N LYS A 28 16.30 3.06 18.40
CA LYS A 28 15.71 1.74 18.09
C LYS A 28 14.19 1.82 17.98
N THR A 29 13.57 2.64 18.83
CA THR A 29 12.11 2.82 18.86
C THR A 29 11.60 3.46 17.57
N GLU A 30 12.32 4.45 17.03
CA GLU A 30 12.00 5.09 15.75
C GLU A 30 12.04 4.07 14.61
N PHE A 31 13.15 3.35 14.47
CA PHE A 31 13.31 2.31 13.46
C PHE A 31 12.20 1.25 13.55
N ILE A 32 11.95 0.70 14.74
CA ILE A 32 10.93 -0.34 14.93
C ILE A 32 9.53 0.19 14.60
N ARG A 33 9.23 1.45 14.95
CA ARG A 33 7.92 2.06 14.66
C ARG A 33 7.71 2.23 13.16
N GLU A 34 8.73 2.69 12.44
CA GLU A 34 8.68 2.85 10.99
C GLU A 34 8.51 1.50 10.30
N ALA A 35 9.33 0.50 10.67
CA ALA A 35 9.23 -0.85 10.12
C ALA A 35 7.86 -1.51 10.36
N ILE A 36 7.26 -1.30 11.54
CA ILE A 36 5.90 -1.78 11.83
C ILE A 36 4.87 -1.08 10.94
N ARG A 37 4.97 0.25 10.77
CA ARG A 37 4.05 1.01 9.92
C ARG A 37 4.13 0.53 8.47
N ASP A 38 5.34 0.41 7.92
CA ASP A 38 5.55 -0.08 6.57
C ASP A 38 4.97 -1.48 6.38
N LYS A 39 5.11 -2.35 7.40
CA LYS A 39 4.56 -3.69 7.35
C LYS A 39 3.04 -3.70 7.40
N MET A 40 2.42 -2.83 8.20
CA MET A 40 0.96 -2.68 8.25
C MET A 40 0.42 -2.21 6.89
N ASP A 41 1.02 -1.18 6.32
CA ASP A 41 0.65 -0.65 5.00
C ASP A 41 0.79 -1.72 3.90
N GLU A 42 1.86 -2.51 3.95
CA GLU A 42 2.06 -3.62 3.02
C GLU A 42 0.96 -4.69 3.16
N ILE A 43 0.58 -5.06 4.38
CA ILE A 43 -0.48 -6.04 4.64
C ILE A 43 -1.83 -5.53 4.13
N GLU A 44 -2.16 -4.26 4.39
CA GLU A 44 -3.39 -3.64 3.91
C GLU A 44 -3.45 -3.61 2.38
N LYS A 45 -2.38 -3.16 1.72
CA LYS A 45 -2.28 -3.14 0.25
C LYS A 45 -2.43 -4.55 -0.34
N ARG A 46 -1.78 -5.56 0.24
CA ARG A 46 -1.94 -6.96 -0.18
C ARG A 46 -3.39 -7.46 -0.02
N GLY A 47 -4.07 -7.05 1.05
CA GLY A 47 -5.48 -7.34 1.27
C GLY A 47 -6.38 -6.70 0.20
N MET A 48 -6.16 -5.43 -0.10
CA MET A 48 -6.87 -4.71 -1.16
C MET A 48 -6.66 -5.35 -2.53
N LEU A 49 -5.41 -5.72 -2.87
CA LEU A 49 -5.10 -6.41 -4.12
C LEU A 49 -5.82 -7.76 -4.23
N LYS A 50 -5.83 -8.57 -3.17
CA LYS A 50 -6.61 -9.83 -3.16
C LYS A 50 -8.11 -9.59 -3.37
N ASN A 51 -8.65 -8.50 -2.82
CA ASN A 51 -10.05 -8.14 -3.03
C ASN A 51 -10.31 -7.64 -4.45
N LEU A 52 -9.38 -6.87 -5.02
CA LEU A 52 -9.44 -6.45 -6.43
C LEU A 52 -9.32 -7.66 -7.36
N GLU A 53 -8.42 -8.62 -7.13
CA GLU A 53 -8.33 -9.86 -7.91
C GLU A 53 -9.63 -10.65 -7.88
N LYS A 54 -10.30 -10.73 -6.72
CA LYS A 54 -11.63 -11.35 -6.62
C LYS A 54 -12.68 -10.60 -7.45
N VAL A 55 -12.64 -9.28 -7.46
CA VAL A 55 -13.59 -8.44 -8.21
C VAL A 55 -13.29 -8.47 -9.71
N PHE A 56 -12.04 -8.29 -10.13
CA PHE A 56 -11.62 -8.29 -11.53
C PHE A 56 -11.67 -9.69 -12.15
N GLY A 57 -11.36 -10.75 -11.39
CA GLY A 57 -11.50 -12.14 -11.81
C GLY A 57 -12.96 -12.64 -11.84
N SER A 58 -13.90 -11.92 -11.21
CA SER A 58 -15.34 -12.21 -11.26
C SER A 58 -16.04 -11.59 -12.48
N SER A 59 -15.38 -10.70 -13.21
CA SER A 59 -15.90 -10.18 -14.47
C SER A 59 -15.88 -11.30 -15.53
N LYS A 60 -17.04 -11.91 -15.79
CA LYS A 60 -17.22 -12.83 -16.93
C LYS A 60 -17.10 -12.13 -18.29
N HIS A 61 -17.07 -10.80 -18.31
CA HIS A 61 -16.90 -10.03 -19.53
C HIS A 61 -15.42 -9.80 -19.83
N LYS A 62 -14.97 -10.36 -20.96
CA LYS A 62 -13.74 -9.90 -21.62
C LYS A 62 -14.00 -8.49 -22.13
N THR A 63 -13.59 -7.48 -21.38
CA THR A 63 -13.57 -6.11 -21.87
C THR A 63 -12.48 -6.01 -22.93
N THR A 64 -12.86 -5.75 -24.17
CA THR A 64 -11.91 -5.56 -25.28
C THR A 64 -11.30 -4.16 -25.22
N ASP A 65 -10.21 -3.92 -25.95
CA ASP A 65 -9.58 -2.59 -26.03
C ASP A 65 -10.57 -1.52 -26.55
N GLU A 66 -11.49 -1.90 -27.45
CA GLU A 66 -12.54 -1.00 -27.92
C GLU A 66 -13.54 -0.62 -26.82
N ASP A 67 -13.89 -1.56 -25.95
CA ASP A 67 -14.80 -1.31 -24.82
C ASP A 67 -14.15 -0.37 -23.80
N LEU A 68 -12.84 -0.52 -23.56
CA LEU A 68 -12.05 0.39 -22.73
C LEU A 68 -11.96 1.79 -23.35
N HIS A 69 -11.77 1.89 -24.67
CA HIS A 69 -11.73 3.17 -25.38
C HIS A 69 -13.06 3.92 -25.23
N LYS A 70 -14.18 3.24 -25.51
CA LYS A 70 -15.54 3.83 -25.37
C LYS A 70 -15.85 4.21 -23.92
N ALA A 71 -15.38 3.44 -22.94
CA ALA A 71 -15.54 3.76 -21.53
C ALA A 71 -14.75 5.02 -21.14
N ARG A 72 -13.53 5.18 -21.66
CA ARG A 72 -12.70 6.37 -21.45
C ARG A 72 -13.35 7.62 -22.04
N GLU A 73 -13.79 7.59 -23.31
CA GLU A 73 -14.47 8.73 -23.94
C GLU A 73 -15.71 9.18 -23.15
N LYS A 74 -16.56 8.23 -22.73
CA LYS A 74 -17.73 8.53 -21.89
C LYS A 74 -17.36 9.10 -20.52
N ALA A 75 -16.25 8.69 -19.93
CA ALA A 75 -15.77 9.26 -18.67
C ALA A 75 -15.28 10.70 -18.86
N PHE A 76 -14.56 10.97 -19.96
CA PHE A 76 -14.11 12.31 -20.34
C PHE A 76 -15.29 13.26 -20.60
N GLU A 77 -16.27 12.88 -21.40
CA GLU A 77 -17.46 13.71 -21.65
C GLU A 77 -18.23 14.06 -20.36
N LYS A 78 -18.31 13.11 -19.42
CA LYS A 78 -18.95 13.34 -18.12
C LYS A 78 -18.15 14.30 -17.25
N LEU A 79 -16.82 14.23 -17.28
CA LEU A 79 -15.94 15.15 -16.57
C LEU A 79 -16.03 16.56 -17.16
N GLU A 80 -16.04 16.70 -18.48
CA GLU A 80 -16.24 17.99 -19.15
C GLU A 80 -17.59 18.61 -18.77
N LYS A 81 -18.70 17.87 -18.90
CA LYS A 81 -20.02 18.38 -18.49
C LYS A 81 -20.07 18.82 -17.03
N LYS A 82 -19.30 18.17 -16.15
CA LYS A 82 -19.22 18.53 -14.72
C LYS A 82 -18.34 19.75 -14.47
N SER A 83 -17.29 19.95 -15.26
CA SER A 83 -16.40 21.12 -15.20
C SER A 83 -17.01 22.36 -15.84
N PHE A 84 -17.89 22.21 -16.84
CA PHE A 84 -18.58 23.32 -17.52
C PHE A 84 -19.97 23.65 -16.95
N SER A 85 -20.41 22.96 -15.89
CA SER A 85 -21.66 23.25 -15.16
C SER A 85 -21.42 24.09 -13.89
N LYS A 86 -20.39 24.94 -13.89
CA LYS A 86 -20.04 25.83 -12.78
C LYS A 86 -20.06 27.29 -13.20
#